data_AF-A0A6P7N8R7-F1
#
_entry.id   AF-A0A6P7N8R7-F1
#
_cell.length_a   1.000
_cell.length_b   1.000
_cell.length_c   1.000
_cell.angle_alpha   90.00
_cell.angle_beta   90.00
_cell.angle_gamma   90.00
#
_symmetry.space_group_name_H-M   'P 1'
#
loop_
_entity.id
_entity.type
_entity.pdbx_description
1 polymer ?
#
loop_
_entity_poly.entity_id
_entity_poly.type
_entity_poly.pdbx_seq_one_letter_code
_entity_poly.pdbx_strand_id
1 'polypeptide(L)'
;MVSLLRRRAPCLRLTIGASFTFMAEPQQRAPRCCPLLTMWSACVVLALASAALGSAQSESHRPRHDSNLEIYKRLFETKRKDQLNALKNLVELNDINQQYKIIDIMLKGLFKVLEDSRQILVAANMQPDDPFPMDDKIKEAYSHVVENTAFFGDVALRFPRIVHHYYDRNADWGGLLRWGLNFCNQTGVFTGGAHQHVLTLMSQELGITEKSPDFTNPYRTERDDVLHTAEAFQKILREEEKRRRKEEKRKEIRKGPRISRSRTEL
;
A
#
# COMPACT_ATOMS: atom_id res chain seq x y z
N MET A 1 11.91 51.44 -27.70
CA MET A 1 12.85 50.76 -26.78
C MET A 1 12.17 50.56 -25.44
N VAL A 2 11.53 49.41 -25.21
CA VAL A 2 11.05 49.03 -23.86
C VAL A 2 11.44 47.56 -23.67
N SER A 3 12.38 47.35 -22.76
CA SER A 3 13.08 46.08 -22.54
C SER A 3 12.20 45.06 -21.82
N LEU A 4 12.16 43.85 -22.36
CA LEU A 4 11.66 42.64 -21.72
C LEU A 4 12.49 42.29 -20.47
N LEU A 5 11.85 42.25 -19.30
CA LEU A 5 12.36 41.57 -18.12
C LEU A 5 11.47 40.36 -17.81
N ARG A 6 11.77 39.24 -18.49
CA ARG A 6 11.33 37.90 -18.11
C ARG A 6 12.00 37.53 -16.78
N ARG A 7 11.25 37.59 -15.67
CA ARG A 7 11.65 36.92 -14.43
C ARG A 7 11.48 35.41 -14.61
N ARG A 8 12.60 34.69 -14.70
CA ARG A 8 12.67 33.23 -14.58
C ARG A 8 12.34 32.84 -13.14
N ALA A 9 11.29 32.06 -12.93
CA ALA A 9 11.06 31.36 -11.67
C ALA A 9 12.00 30.14 -11.57
N PRO A 10 12.55 29.84 -10.38
CA PRO A 10 13.43 28.69 -10.19
C PRO A 10 12.63 27.37 -10.18
N CYS A 11 13.11 26.40 -10.94
CA CYS A 11 12.66 25.01 -10.89
C CYS A 11 12.86 24.44 -9.47
N LEU A 12 11.77 24.20 -8.74
CA LEU A 12 11.80 23.26 -7.61
C LEU A 12 11.90 21.84 -8.17
N ARG A 13 13.11 21.26 -8.10
CA ARG A 13 13.35 19.83 -8.21
C ARG A 13 12.75 19.17 -6.96
N LEU A 14 11.60 18.54 -7.10
CA LEU A 14 11.09 17.61 -6.09
C LEU A 14 11.93 16.32 -6.20
N THR A 15 13.04 16.26 -5.47
CA THR A 15 13.73 15.01 -5.19
C THR A 15 12.88 14.24 -4.20
N ILE A 16 12.03 13.34 -4.70
CA ILE A 16 11.49 12.25 -3.89
C ILE A 16 12.67 11.31 -3.65
N GLY A 17 13.40 11.58 -2.56
CA GLY A 17 14.46 10.71 -2.07
C GLY A 17 13.84 9.43 -1.57
N ALA A 18 13.94 8.37 -2.37
CA ALA A 18 13.85 7.01 -1.88
C ALA A 18 15.05 6.78 -0.96
N SER A 19 14.85 6.97 0.34
CA SER A 19 15.78 6.50 1.36
C SER A 19 15.58 4.98 1.51
N PHE A 20 16.10 4.21 0.57
CA PHE A 20 16.37 2.79 0.75
C PHE A 20 17.88 2.62 0.68
N THR A 21 18.52 2.73 1.84
CA THR A 21 19.95 2.45 1.98
C THR A 21 20.12 0.94 1.90
N PHE A 22 20.54 0.50 0.72
CA PHE A 22 20.98 -0.83 0.37
C PHE A 22 22.30 -1.12 1.13
N MET A 23 22.25 -1.97 2.15
CA MET A 23 23.44 -2.66 2.66
C MET A 23 23.37 -4.11 2.19
N ALA A 24 24.13 -4.38 1.14
CA ALA A 24 24.47 -5.71 0.69
C ALA A 24 25.74 -6.17 1.40
N GLU A 25 25.68 -7.34 2.03
CA GLU A 25 26.86 -8.17 2.30
C GLU A 25 26.57 -9.64 1.94
N PRO A 26 27.60 -10.43 1.55
CA PRO A 26 27.43 -11.59 0.71
C PRO A 26 27.31 -12.92 1.49
N GLN A 27 26.37 -13.75 1.03
CA GLN A 27 26.57 -15.14 0.61
C GLN A 27 27.73 -15.93 1.23
N GLN A 28 27.42 -16.97 2.04
CA GLN A 28 28.11 -18.28 1.94
C GLN A 28 27.40 -19.45 2.66
N ARG A 29 27.22 -20.52 1.86
CA ARG A 29 27.18 -21.98 2.14
C ARG A 29 25.91 -22.67 2.66
N ALA A 30 25.42 -23.54 1.79
CA ALA A 30 24.56 -24.71 2.02
C ALA A 30 25.41 -25.95 2.47
N PRO A 31 24.90 -27.21 2.42
CA PRO A 31 23.88 -27.86 3.26
C PRO A 31 24.40 -29.22 3.84
N ARG A 32 23.49 -30.14 4.23
CA ARG A 32 23.62 -31.59 4.56
C ARG A 32 23.58 -31.88 6.09
N CYS A 33 22.87 -32.86 6.66
CA CYS A 33 22.42 -34.20 6.24
C CYS A 33 21.20 -34.66 7.08
N CYS A 34 20.28 -35.44 6.49
CA CYS A 34 19.46 -36.49 7.14
C CYS A 34 20.30 -37.78 7.30
N PRO A 35 19.80 -38.95 7.77
CA PRO A 35 18.69 -39.32 8.68
C PRO A 35 19.15 -40.34 9.78
N LEU A 36 18.30 -40.69 10.76
CA LEU A 36 18.28 -42.02 11.41
C LEU A 36 16.96 -42.17 12.20
N LEU A 37 15.98 -42.94 11.72
CA LEU A 37 15.69 -44.31 12.16
C LEU A 37 15.49 -44.46 13.68
N THR A 38 14.26 -44.72 14.13
CA THR A 38 13.79 -46.08 14.45
C THR A 38 12.36 -46.06 14.97
N MET A 39 11.54 -46.94 14.39
CA MET A 39 10.25 -47.37 14.92
C MET A 39 10.46 -48.41 16.03
N TRP A 40 9.53 -48.47 16.98
CA TRP A 40 9.06 -49.61 17.81
C TRP A 40 8.09 -49.00 18.84
N SER A 41 7.01 -49.60 19.33
CA SER A 41 6.22 -50.80 19.07
C SER A 41 4.92 -50.58 19.86
N ALA A 42 3.79 -51.12 19.39
CA ALA A 42 2.52 -51.09 20.09
C ALA A 42 2.55 -51.97 21.36
N CYS A 43 1.78 -51.58 22.40
CA CYS A 43 1.03 -52.48 23.26
C CYS A 43 -0.07 -51.73 24.03
N VAL A 44 -1.25 -52.32 24.01
CA VAL A 44 -2.53 -51.91 24.62
C VAL A 44 -2.59 -52.36 26.08
N VAL A 45 -3.32 -51.64 26.96
CA VAL A 45 -4.35 -52.14 27.90
C VAL A 45 -4.92 -50.98 28.74
N LEU A 46 -6.25 -50.93 28.83
CA LEU A 46 -7.08 -50.03 29.64
C LEU A 46 -6.94 -50.28 31.16
N ALA A 47 -7.09 -49.21 31.96
CA ALA A 47 -7.80 -49.26 33.24
C ALA A 47 -8.37 -47.87 33.62
N LEU A 48 -9.61 -47.87 34.11
CA LEU A 48 -10.44 -46.73 34.46
C LEU A 48 -10.20 -46.20 35.88
N ALA A 49 -10.66 -44.95 36.07
CA ALA A 49 -11.09 -44.30 37.31
C ALA A 49 -10.03 -43.71 38.26
N SER A 50 -10.00 -42.38 38.37
CA SER A 50 -10.65 -41.66 39.49
C SER A 50 -10.55 -40.15 39.29
N ALA A 51 -11.68 -39.47 39.53
CA ALA A 51 -11.83 -38.03 39.47
C ALA A 51 -10.93 -37.33 40.48
N ALA A 52 -10.13 -36.38 39.99
CA ALA A 52 -9.62 -35.28 40.80
C ALA A 52 -9.94 -33.98 40.07
N LEU A 53 -10.67 -33.13 40.78
CA LEU A 53 -11.19 -31.85 40.38
C LEU A 53 -10.03 -30.90 40.03
N GLY A 54 -9.64 -30.86 38.75
CA GLY A 54 -8.73 -29.87 38.21
C GLY A 54 -9.52 -28.86 37.40
N SER A 55 -10.10 -27.86 38.07
CA SER A 55 -10.59 -26.65 37.41
C SER A 55 -9.38 -25.93 36.81
N ALA A 56 -8.91 -26.37 35.64
CA ALA A 56 -8.07 -25.59 34.78
C ALA A 56 -8.92 -24.38 34.36
N GLN A 57 -8.72 -23.29 35.08
CA GLN A 57 -9.20 -21.97 34.70
C GLN A 57 -8.87 -21.82 33.23
N SER A 58 -9.89 -21.71 32.39
CA SER A 58 -9.75 -21.08 31.09
C SER A 58 -9.24 -19.69 31.41
N GLU A 59 -7.92 -19.52 31.32
CA GLU A 59 -7.26 -18.26 31.49
C GLU A 59 -7.82 -17.37 30.39
N SER A 60 -8.83 -16.58 30.76
CA SER A 60 -9.35 -15.51 29.95
C SER A 60 -8.13 -14.76 29.45
N HIS A 61 -7.88 -14.80 28.15
CA HIS A 61 -6.88 -13.96 27.51
C HIS A 61 -7.22 -12.53 27.90
N ARG A 62 -6.57 -12.03 28.96
CA ARG A 62 -6.45 -10.60 29.21
C ARG A 62 -5.87 -10.03 27.91
N PRO A 63 -6.42 -8.95 27.34
CA PRO A 63 -5.83 -8.34 26.17
C PRO A 63 -4.39 -7.99 26.53
N ARG A 64 -3.46 -8.77 25.97
CA ARG A 64 -2.04 -8.66 26.25
C ARG A 64 -1.65 -7.28 25.69
N HIS A 65 -1.42 -6.32 26.58
CA HIS A 65 -1.04 -4.98 26.19
C HIS A 65 0.34 -5.04 25.52
N ASP A 66 0.36 -5.16 24.20
CA ASP A 66 1.58 -5.26 23.42
C ASP A 66 2.24 -3.87 23.35
N SER A 67 3.22 -3.67 24.20
CA SER A 67 3.97 -2.41 24.27
C SER A 67 4.62 -2.05 22.93
N ASN A 68 5.00 -3.01 22.09
CA ASN A 68 5.61 -2.72 20.79
C ASN A 68 4.57 -2.25 19.79
N LEU A 69 3.37 -2.85 19.82
CA LEU A 69 2.23 -2.39 19.03
C LEU A 69 1.85 -0.95 19.38
N GLU A 70 1.86 -0.58 20.66
CA GLU A 70 1.57 0.79 21.10
C GLU A 70 2.65 1.80 20.65
N ILE A 71 3.93 1.41 20.68
CA ILE A 71 5.02 2.22 20.11
C ILE A 71 4.82 2.38 18.60
N TYR A 72 4.50 1.29 17.91
CA TYR A 72 4.23 1.29 16.48
C TYR A 72 3.08 2.23 16.12
N LYS A 73 1.94 2.18 16.83
CA LYS A 73 0.82 3.10 16.62
C LYS A 73 1.24 4.57 16.70
N ARG A 74 2.11 4.94 17.64
CA ARG A 74 2.62 6.32 17.77
C ARG A 74 3.52 6.72 16.60
N LEU A 75 4.37 5.81 16.14
CA LEU A 75 5.23 6.05 14.97
C LEU A 75 4.39 6.19 13.69
N PHE A 76 3.37 5.35 13.56
CA PHE A 76 2.37 5.44 12.50
C PHE A 76 1.72 6.83 12.47
N GLU A 77 1.18 7.33 13.59
CA GLU A 77 0.57 8.67 13.62
C GLU A 77 1.52 9.80 13.23
N THR A 78 2.81 9.66 13.55
CA THR A 78 3.82 10.63 13.11
C THR A 78 3.94 10.65 11.59
N LYS A 79 4.05 9.48 10.95
CA LYS A 79 4.09 9.36 9.49
C LYS A 79 2.82 9.89 8.82
N ARG A 80 1.66 9.71 9.45
CA ARG A 80 0.36 10.14 8.89
C ARG A 80 0.26 11.65 8.73
N LYS A 81 0.87 12.43 9.62
CA LYS A 81 0.88 13.90 9.51
C LYS A 81 1.57 14.37 8.23
N ASP A 82 2.72 13.79 7.90
CA ASP A 82 3.48 14.15 6.70
C ASP A 82 2.74 13.74 5.42
N GLN A 83 2.17 12.52 5.42
CA GLN A 83 1.34 12.02 4.33
C GLN A 83 0.13 12.91 4.04
N LEU A 84 -0.61 13.29 5.09
CA LEU A 84 -1.79 14.16 4.96
C LEU A 84 -1.42 15.58 4.53
N ASN A 85 -0.26 16.09 4.96
CA ASN A 85 0.24 17.38 4.51
C ASN A 85 0.60 17.36 3.01
N ALA A 86 1.25 16.29 2.54
CA ALA A 86 1.53 16.10 1.12
C ALA A 86 0.23 16.02 0.27
N LEU A 87 -0.78 15.32 0.79
CA LEU A 87 -2.11 15.23 0.18
C LEU A 87 -2.80 16.59 0.08
N LYS A 88 -2.72 17.42 1.13
CA LYS A 88 -3.28 18.78 1.12
C LYS A 88 -2.68 19.63 0.00
N ASN A 89 -1.35 19.62 -0.13
CA ASN A 89 -0.67 20.33 -1.22
C ASN A 89 -1.09 19.82 -2.60
N LEU A 90 -1.37 18.51 -2.72
CA LEU A 90 -1.84 17.93 -3.97
C LEU A 90 -3.28 18.34 -4.29
N VAL A 91 -4.17 18.44 -3.29
CA VAL A 91 -5.56 18.94 -3.48
C VAL A 91 -5.55 20.41 -3.95
N GLU A 92 -4.69 21.23 -3.35
CA GLU A 92 -4.54 22.66 -3.69
C GLU A 92 -3.87 22.89 -5.06
N LEU A 93 -3.31 21.85 -5.69
CA LEU A 93 -2.72 21.95 -7.02
C LEU A 93 -3.79 22.29 -8.07
N ASN A 94 -3.62 23.45 -8.73
CA ASN A 94 -4.55 23.91 -9.76
C ASN A 94 -4.32 23.25 -11.14
N ASP A 95 -3.32 22.39 -11.29
CA ASP A 95 -3.06 21.62 -12.51
C ASP A 95 -3.58 20.19 -12.38
N ILE A 96 -4.79 19.97 -12.91
CA ILE A 96 -5.47 18.67 -12.92
C ILE A 96 -4.60 17.60 -13.61
N ASN A 97 -3.92 17.93 -14.71
CA ASN A 97 -3.10 16.95 -15.45
C ASN A 97 -1.91 16.48 -14.61
N GLN A 98 -1.33 17.36 -13.79
CA GLN A 98 -0.29 16.96 -12.86
C GLN A 98 -0.83 16.12 -11.71
N GLN A 99 -1.99 16.48 -11.14
CA GLN A 99 -2.65 15.66 -10.12
C GLN A 99 -2.83 14.22 -10.62
N TYR A 100 -3.33 14.03 -11.85
CA TYR A 100 -3.46 12.71 -12.45
C TYR A 100 -2.17 11.92 -12.53
N LYS A 101 -1.08 12.54 -12.99
CA LYS A 101 0.21 11.86 -13.12
C LYS A 101 0.78 11.47 -11.78
N ILE A 102 0.69 12.39 -10.81
CA ILE A 102 1.15 12.15 -9.45
C ILE A 102 0.35 11.00 -8.86
N ILE A 103 -0.98 11.03 -8.96
CA ILE A 103 -1.87 9.98 -8.43
C ILE A 103 -1.64 8.65 -9.16
N ASP A 104 -1.46 8.62 -10.49
CA ASP A 104 -1.13 7.39 -11.23
C ASP A 104 0.14 6.71 -10.69
N ILE A 105 1.21 7.49 -10.53
CA ILE A 105 2.48 7.00 -9.99
C ILE A 105 2.31 6.53 -8.55
N MET A 106 1.59 7.30 -7.73
CA MET A 106 1.30 6.94 -6.34
C MET A 106 0.53 5.63 -6.24
N LEU A 107 -0.58 5.48 -6.97
CA LEU A 107 -1.40 4.27 -6.92
C LEU A 107 -0.61 3.04 -7.34
N LYS A 108 0.15 3.13 -8.44
CA LYS A 108 1.03 2.04 -8.88
C LYS A 108 2.07 1.67 -7.82
N GLY A 109 2.65 2.66 -7.15
CA GLY A 109 3.59 2.45 -6.05
C GLY A 109 2.93 1.78 -4.84
N LEU A 110 1.77 2.29 -4.41
CA LEU A 110 1.02 1.78 -3.27
C LEU A 110 0.62 0.32 -3.45
N PHE A 111 -0.02 -0.01 -4.57
CA PHE A 111 -0.47 -1.37 -4.83
C PHE A 111 0.70 -2.34 -5.05
N LYS A 112 1.83 -1.86 -5.60
CA LYS A 112 3.04 -2.69 -5.69
C LYS A 112 3.59 -3.02 -4.30
N VAL A 113 3.79 -2.01 -3.45
CA VAL A 113 4.32 -2.24 -2.09
C VAL A 113 3.37 -3.10 -1.27
N LEU A 114 2.05 -2.92 -1.44
CA LEU A 114 1.03 -3.72 -0.77
C LEU A 114 1.10 -5.19 -1.19
N GLU A 115 1.29 -5.48 -2.48
CA GLU A 115 1.43 -6.86 -2.99
C GLU A 115 2.73 -7.51 -2.51
N ASP A 116 3.86 -6.80 -2.65
CA ASP A 116 5.18 -7.30 -2.24
C ASP A 116 5.19 -7.62 -0.72
N SER A 117 4.56 -6.75 0.09
CA SER A 117 4.47 -6.93 1.54
C SER A 117 3.51 -8.05 1.94
N ARG A 118 2.38 -8.18 1.23
CA ARG A 118 1.45 -9.31 1.41
C ARG A 118 2.15 -10.64 1.20
N GLN A 119 2.98 -10.77 0.16
CA GLN A 119 3.71 -12.01 -0.11
C GLN A 119 4.66 -12.38 1.04
N ILE A 120 5.33 -11.39 1.64
CA ILE A 120 6.20 -11.61 2.81
C ILE A 120 5.38 -12.12 4.01
N LEU A 121 4.26 -11.47 4.32
CA LEU A 121 3.42 -11.86 5.46
C LEU A 121 2.80 -13.24 5.28
N VAL A 122 2.31 -13.55 4.07
CA VAL A 122 1.77 -14.88 3.75
C VAL A 122 2.85 -15.94 3.83
N ALA A 123 4.06 -15.69 3.30
CA ALA A 123 5.17 -16.63 3.38
C ALA A 123 5.65 -16.86 4.83
N ALA A 124 5.55 -15.85 5.69
CA ALA A 124 5.82 -15.95 7.12
C ALA A 124 4.66 -16.58 7.92
N ASN A 125 3.55 -16.90 7.26
CA ASN A 125 2.33 -17.43 7.86
C ASN A 125 1.74 -16.55 8.98
N MET A 126 2.02 -15.24 8.92
CA MET A 126 1.60 -14.26 9.92
C MET A 126 0.09 -13.99 9.83
N GLN A 127 -0.60 -14.14 10.94
CA GLN A 127 -2.01 -13.76 11.09
C GLN A 127 -2.12 -12.29 11.54
N PRO A 128 -3.22 -11.60 11.20
CA PRO A 128 -3.41 -10.21 11.60
C PRO A 128 -3.53 -10.03 13.13
N ASP A 129 -4.11 -11.01 13.82
CA ASP A 129 -4.37 -11.04 15.26
C ASP A 129 -3.18 -11.58 16.10
N ASP A 130 -2.10 -12.00 15.43
CA ASP A 130 -0.85 -12.35 16.08
C ASP A 130 -0.23 -11.13 16.82
N PRO A 131 0.59 -11.36 17.87
CA PRO A 131 1.40 -10.30 18.47
C PRO A 131 2.25 -9.55 17.45
N PHE A 132 2.55 -8.28 17.73
CA PHE A 132 3.29 -7.44 16.80
C PHE A 132 4.67 -8.08 16.47
N PRO A 133 5.05 -8.19 15.18
CA PRO A 133 6.23 -8.91 14.76
C PRO A 133 7.52 -8.26 15.29
N MET A 134 8.45 -9.10 15.76
CA MET A 134 9.77 -8.68 16.21
C MET A 134 10.82 -8.72 15.08
N ASP A 135 10.70 -9.70 14.17
CA ASP A 135 11.55 -9.80 12.99
C ASP A 135 11.38 -8.57 12.10
N ASP A 136 12.50 -7.93 11.74
CA ASP A 136 12.46 -6.64 11.05
C ASP A 136 11.86 -6.74 9.66
N LYS A 137 12.07 -7.85 8.94
CA LYS A 137 11.49 -8.02 7.60
C LYS A 137 9.97 -8.19 7.67
N ILE A 138 9.48 -8.99 8.62
CA ILE A 138 8.03 -9.18 8.84
C ILE A 138 7.40 -7.88 9.36
N LYS A 139 8.09 -7.19 10.27
CA LYS A 139 7.66 -5.90 10.83
C LYS A 139 7.56 -4.80 9.78
N GLU A 140 8.52 -4.70 8.88
CA GLU A 140 8.43 -3.77 7.75
C GLU A 140 7.27 -4.11 6.83
N ALA A 141 7.11 -5.39 6.45
CA ALA A 141 6.00 -5.81 5.60
C ALA A 141 4.63 -5.54 6.26
N TYR A 142 4.49 -5.83 7.56
CA TYR A 142 3.30 -5.50 8.35
C TYR A 142 3.02 -4.01 8.31
N SER A 143 4.05 -3.20 8.60
CA SER A 143 3.96 -1.74 8.60
C SER A 143 3.54 -1.21 7.23
N HIS A 144 4.12 -1.73 6.15
CA HIS A 144 3.74 -1.37 4.79
C HIS A 144 2.29 -1.72 4.46
N VAL A 145 1.78 -2.89 4.85
CA VAL A 145 0.36 -3.24 4.59
C VAL A 145 -0.57 -2.26 5.29
N VAL A 146 -0.32 -2.01 6.58
CA VAL A 146 -1.14 -1.11 7.41
C VAL A 146 -1.06 0.34 6.91
N GLU A 147 0.15 0.85 6.67
CA GLU A 147 0.40 2.22 6.24
C GLU A 147 -0.17 2.50 4.85
N ASN A 148 0.07 1.61 3.88
CA ASN A 148 -0.39 1.83 2.51
C ASN A 148 -1.91 1.66 2.38
N THR A 149 -2.53 0.77 3.15
CA THR A 149 -4.00 0.62 3.15
C THR A 149 -4.68 1.88 3.69
N ALA A 150 -4.19 2.43 4.81
CA ALA A 150 -4.72 3.67 5.37
C ALA A 150 -4.49 4.87 4.44
N PHE A 151 -3.29 5.01 3.89
CA PHE A 151 -2.96 6.11 3.00
C PHE A 151 -3.72 6.06 1.67
N PHE A 152 -3.92 4.86 1.11
CA PHE A 152 -4.80 4.69 -0.05
C PHE A 152 -6.24 5.15 0.26
N GLY A 153 -6.73 4.92 1.49
CA GLY A 153 -8.01 5.47 1.96
C GLY A 153 -8.14 6.97 1.82
N ASP A 154 -7.12 7.75 2.23
CA ASP A 154 -7.18 9.20 2.06
C ASP A 154 -7.17 9.61 0.59
N VAL A 155 -6.37 8.93 -0.23
CA VAL A 155 -6.26 9.23 -1.67
C VAL A 155 -7.61 8.92 -2.35
N ALA A 156 -8.23 7.78 -2.04
CA ALA A 156 -9.52 7.38 -2.57
C ALA A 156 -10.63 8.36 -2.20
N LEU A 157 -10.67 8.81 -0.95
CA LEU A 157 -11.71 9.73 -0.51
C LEU A 157 -11.51 11.15 -1.05
N ARG A 158 -10.26 11.61 -1.24
CA ARG A 158 -9.97 12.97 -1.72
C ARG A 158 -9.95 13.11 -3.24
N PHE A 159 -9.66 12.03 -3.97
CA PHE A 159 -9.61 12.02 -5.43
C PHE A 159 -10.45 10.89 -6.04
N PRO A 160 -11.72 10.73 -5.63
CA PRO A 160 -12.51 9.54 -5.95
C PRO A 160 -12.59 9.28 -7.45
N ARG A 161 -12.74 10.32 -8.26
CA ARG A 161 -12.81 10.19 -9.73
C ARG A 161 -11.52 9.68 -10.35
N ILE A 162 -10.38 10.18 -9.89
CA ILE A 162 -9.06 9.77 -10.40
C ILE A 162 -8.76 8.34 -9.92
N VAL A 163 -9.11 8.02 -8.68
CA VAL A 163 -8.94 6.67 -8.14
C VAL A 163 -9.80 5.67 -8.89
N HIS A 164 -11.10 5.90 -9.05
CA HIS A 164 -11.98 5.03 -9.87
C HIS A 164 -11.46 4.85 -11.28
N HIS A 165 -10.87 5.89 -11.88
CA HIS A 165 -10.25 5.77 -13.20
C HIS A 165 -9.17 4.67 -13.22
N TYR A 166 -8.31 4.56 -12.22
CA TYR A 166 -7.24 3.55 -12.21
C TYR A 166 -7.65 2.23 -11.56
N TYR A 167 -8.35 2.30 -10.43
CA TYR A 167 -8.74 1.16 -9.61
C TYR A 167 -9.73 0.25 -10.32
N ASP A 168 -10.80 0.79 -10.92
CA ASP A 168 -11.86 -0.03 -11.54
C ASP A 168 -11.37 -0.79 -12.79
N ARG A 169 -10.24 -0.37 -13.39
CA ARG A 169 -9.63 -1.04 -14.55
C ARG A 169 -8.56 -2.04 -14.19
N ASN A 170 -8.24 -2.18 -12.91
CA ASN A 170 -7.25 -3.13 -12.45
C ASN A 170 -7.93 -4.18 -11.54
N ALA A 171 -8.30 -5.32 -12.14
CA ALA A 171 -9.00 -6.38 -11.43
C ALA A 171 -8.22 -6.91 -10.21
N ASP A 172 -6.88 -6.92 -10.28
CA ASP A 172 -6.01 -7.42 -9.22
C ASP A 172 -6.02 -6.51 -8.00
N TRP A 173 -6.11 -5.18 -8.22
CA TRP A 173 -6.12 -4.19 -7.15
C TRP A 173 -7.33 -4.36 -6.23
N GLY A 174 -8.48 -4.75 -6.77
CA GLY A 174 -9.67 -4.99 -5.95
C GLY A 174 -9.51 -6.19 -5.02
N GLY A 175 -8.87 -7.26 -5.46
CA GLY A 175 -8.55 -8.41 -4.61
C GLY A 175 -7.57 -8.05 -3.51
N LEU A 176 -6.50 -7.34 -3.88
CA LEU A 176 -5.45 -6.94 -2.95
C LEU A 176 -5.93 -5.95 -1.88
N LEU A 177 -6.77 -4.98 -2.27
CA LEU A 177 -7.32 -4.02 -1.33
C LEU A 177 -8.29 -4.68 -0.34
N ARG A 178 -9.16 -5.59 -0.79
CA ARG A 178 -10.04 -6.34 0.11
C ARG A 178 -9.24 -7.16 1.12
N TRP A 179 -8.14 -7.77 0.66
CA TRP A 179 -7.22 -8.47 1.56
C TRP A 179 -6.59 -7.51 2.57
N GLY A 180 -6.07 -6.35 2.13
CA GLY A 180 -5.46 -5.34 3.01
C GLY A 180 -6.45 -4.75 4.04
N LEU A 181 -7.69 -4.48 3.62
CA LEU A 181 -8.77 -4.05 4.51
C LEU A 181 -9.07 -5.09 5.58
N ASN A 182 -9.24 -6.35 5.18
CA ASN A 182 -9.52 -7.43 6.10
C ASN A 182 -8.35 -7.62 7.10
N PHE A 183 -7.12 -7.58 6.62
CA PHE A 183 -5.93 -7.61 7.45
C PHE A 183 -5.98 -6.48 8.49
N CYS A 184 -6.10 -5.22 8.05
CA CYS A 184 -6.11 -4.05 8.92
C CYS A 184 -7.25 -4.03 9.95
N ASN A 185 -8.43 -4.55 9.60
CA ASN A 185 -9.57 -4.62 10.52
C ASN A 185 -9.35 -5.62 11.66
N GLN A 186 -8.52 -6.64 11.44
CA GLN A 186 -8.24 -7.70 12.41
C GLN A 186 -7.01 -7.39 13.29
N THR A 187 -6.09 -6.52 12.84
CA THR A 187 -4.87 -6.20 13.61
C THR A 187 -5.09 -5.39 14.89
N GLY A 188 -6.24 -4.72 15.01
CA GLY A 188 -6.51 -3.81 16.12
C GLY A 188 -5.71 -2.50 16.09
N VAL A 189 -4.93 -2.22 15.03
CA VAL A 189 -4.17 -0.97 14.90
C VAL A 189 -5.09 0.24 14.85
N PHE A 190 -6.23 0.12 14.16
CA PHE A 190 -7.15 1.23 13.90
C PHE A 190 -8.36 1.28 14.83
N THR A 191 -8.53 0.30 15.72
CA THR A 191 -9.73 0.15 16.54
C THR A 191 -10.07 1.41 17.33
N GLY A 192 -11.29 1.93 17.11
CA GLY A 192 -11.82 3.11 17.79
C GLY A 192 -11.19 4.44 17.35
N GLY A 193 -10.35 4.45 16.32
CA GLY A 193 -9.65 5.62 15.82
C GLY A 193 -10.20 6.19 14.51
N ALA A 194 -9.75 7.39 14.15
CA ALA A 194 -10.15 8.05 12.91
C ALA A 194 -9.80 7.24 11.64
N HIS A 195 -8.70 6.47 11.66
CA HIS A 195 -8.29 5.67 10.51
C HIS A 195 -9.25 4.50 10.23
N GLN A 196 -9.89 3.93 11.26
CA GLN A 196 -10.95 2.94 11.04
C GLN A 196 -12.14 3.57 10.31
N HIS A 197 -12.49 4.81 10.65
CA HIS A 197 -13.54 5.54 9.93
C HIS A 197 -13.15 5.81 8.48
N VAL A 198 -11.89 6.18 8.21
CA VAL A 198 -11.36 6.33 6.83
C VAL A 198 -11.50 5.04 6.04
N LEU A 199 -11.15 3.88 6.62
CA LEU A 199 -11.29 2.58 5.93
C LEU A 199 -12.75 2.25 5.62
N THR A 200 -13.67 2.52 6.54
CA THR A 200 -15.11 2.34 6.33
C THR A 200 -15.63 3.23 5.21
N LEU A 201 -15.32 4.52 5.25
CA LEU A 201 -15.72 5.48 4.20
C LEU A 201 -15.15 5.09 2.84
N MET A 202 -13.86 4.73 2.77
CA MET A 202 -13.22 4.28 1.54
C MET A 202 -13.91 3.03 0.97
N SER A 203 -14.24 2.06 1.84
CA SER A 203 -14.89 0.82 1.41
C SER A 203 -16.25 1.08 0.75
N GLN A 204 -17.01 2.04 1.29
CA GLN A 204 -18.26 2.49 0.70
C GLN A 204 -18.03 3.29 -0.59
N GLU A 205 -17.09 4.25 -0.59
CA GLU A 205 -16.77 5.06 -1.77
C GLU A 205 -16.45 4.20 -2.98
N LEU A 206 -15.59 3.19 -2.79
CA LEU A 206 -15.12 2.27 -3.83
C LEU A 206 -16.11 1.14 -4.15
N GLY A 207 -17.26 1.07 -3.48
CA GLY A 207 -18.26 0.01 -3.69
C GLY A 207 -17.80 -1.38 -3.28
N ILE A 208 -16.89 -1.48 -2.31
CA ILE A 208 -16.47 -2.75 -1.69
C ILE A 208 -17.54 -3.23 -0.71
N THR A 209 -18.11 -2.29 0.04
CA THR A 209 -19.26 -2.49 0.92
C THR A 209 -20.45 -1.68 0.41
N GLU A 210 -21.66 -2.08 0.78
CA GLU A 210 -22.86 -1.30 0.48
C GLU A 210 -22.76 0.10 1.10
N LYS A 211 -23.20 1.11 0.34
CA LYS A 211 -23.25 2.50 0.81
C LYS A 211 -24.43 2.65 1.76
N SER A 212 -24.19 3.21 2.95
CA SER A 212 -25.28 3.52 3.86
C SER A 212 -26.15 4.67 3.28
N PRO A 213 -27.44 4.75 3.64
CA PRO A 213 -28.32 5.82 3.13
C PRO A 213 -27.85 7.24 3.48
N ASP A 214 -27.09 7.37 4.57
CA ASP A 214 -26.47 8.59 5.09
C ASP A 214 -25.03 8.79 4.60
N PHE A 215 -24.50 7.89 3.76
CA PHE A 215 -23.14 7.98 3.27
C PHE A 215 -22.89 9.30 2.55
N THR A 216 -21.97 10.09 3.09
CA THR A 216 -21.45 11.28 2.46
C THR A 216 -19.94 11.26 2.61
N ASN A 217 -19.23 11.28 1.48
CA ASN A 217 -17.78 11.44 1.50
C ASN A 217 -17.44 12.88 1.97
N PRO A 218 -16.81 13.06 3.15
CA PRO A 218 -16.58 14.37 3.75
C PRO A 218 -15.57 15.22 2.98
N TYR A 219 -14.82 14.63 2.06
CA TYR A 219 -13.84 15.34 1.23
C TYR A 219 -14.36 15.72 -0.15
N ARG A 220 -15.64 15.42 -0.44
CA ARG A 220 -16.27 15.81 -1.70
C ARG A 220 -16.43 17.32 -1.74
N THR A 221 -15.95 17.96 -2.81
CA THR A 221 -15.99 19.42 -2.98
C THR A 221 -16.86 19.84 -4.15
N GLU A 222 -17.32 21.09 -4.17
CA GLU A 222 -18.04 21.66 -5.32
C GLU A 222 -17.23 21.58 -6.63
N ARG A 223 -15.89 21.59 -6.56
CA ARG A 223 -15.00 21.41 -7.72
C ARG A 223 -15.17 20.03 -8.34
N ASP A 224 -15.40 19.00 -7.51
CA ASP A 224 -15.72 17.65 -7.98
C ASP A 224 -17.06 17.65 -8.71
N ASP A 225 -17.99 18.50 -8.27
CA ASP A 225 -19.29 18.68 -8.89
C ASP A 225 -19.27 19.60 -10.14
N VAL A 226 -18.38 20.58 -10.25
CA VAL A 226 -18.26 21.40 -11.48
C VAL A 226 -17.52 20.65 -12.58
N LEU A 227 -16.63 19.72 -12.23
CA LEU A 227 -16.06 18.76 -13.18
C LEU A 227 -17.12 17.72 -13.67
N HIS A 228 -18.41 17.83 -13.33
CA HIS A 228 -19.51 16.90 -13.68
C HIS A 228 -19.84 16.75 -15.16
N THR A 229 -19.18 17.45 -16.08
CA THR A 229 -19.18 16.92 -17.44
C THR A 229 -18.19 15.75 -17.45
N ALA A 230 -18.72 14.53 -17.33
CA ALA A 230 -17.99 13.29 -17.63
C ALA A 230 -17.18 13.43 -18.93
N GLU A 231 -17.67 14.24 -19.88
CA GLU A 231 -17.00 14.63 -21.11
C GLU A 231 -15.70 15.43 -20.93
N ALA A 232 -15.63 16.45 -20.07
CA ALA A 232 -14.41 17.22 -19.85
C ALA A 232 -13.31 16.35 -19.21
N PHE A 233 -13.71 15.52 -18.25
CA PHE A 233 -12.85 14.54 -17.62
C PHE A 233 -12.37 13.47 -18.61
N GLN A 234 -13.29 12.88 -19.39
CA GLN A 234 -12.94 11.91 -20.43
C GLN A 234 -12.05 12.51 -21.51
N LYS A 235 -12.25 13.78 -21.87
CA LYS A 235 -11.42 14.49 -22.86
C LYS A 235 -9.99 14.63 -22.35
N ILE A 236 -9.82 15.09 -21.10
CA ILE A 236 -8.51 15.18 -20.44
C ILE A 236 -7.82 13.80 -20.45
N LEU A 237 -8.54 12.75 -20.08
CA LEU A 237 -8.00 11.39 -20.05
C LEU A 237 -7.59 10.88 -21.44
N ARG A 238 -8.43 11.08 -22.45
CA ARG A 238 -8.14 10.66 -23.83
C ARG A 238 -6.95 11.43 -24.41
N GLU A 239 -6.84 12.72 -24.12
CA GLU A 239 -5.70 13.54 -24.53
C GLU A 239 -4.41 13.08 -23.85
N GLU A 240 -4.47 12.76 -22.55
CA GLU A 240 -3.32 12.27 -21.81
C GLU A 240 -2.84 10.91 -22.30
N GLU A 241 -3.75 9.97 -22.52
CA GLU A 241 -3.39 8.65 -23.01
C GLU A 241 -2.79 8.70 -24.41
N LYS A 242 -3.33 9.57 -25.30
CA LYS A 242 -2.73 9.84 -26.61
C LYS A 242 -1.31 10.41 -26.47
N ARG A 243 -1.08 11.31 -25.50
CA ARG A 243 0.25 11.88 -25.25
C ARG A 243 1.22 10.83 -24.72
N ARG A 244 0.79 9.98 -23.79
CA ARG A 244 1.62 8.91 -23.22
C ARG A 244 2.06 7.91 -24.28
N ARG A 245 1.13 7.44 -25.12
CA ARG A 245 1.44 6.56 -26.26
C ARG A 245 2.43 7.21 -27.24
N LYS A 246 2.33 8.53 -27.46
CA LYS A 246 3.30 9.27 -28.28
C LYS A 246 4.68 9.36 -27.62
N GLU A 247 4.74 9.53 -26.30
CA GLU A 247 5.99 9.61 -25.56
C GLU A 247 6.69 8.25 -25.44
N GLU A 248 5.93 7.17 -25.23
CA GLU A 248 6.41 5.79 -25.25
C GLU A 248 7.03 5.44 -26.61
N LYS A 249 6.33 5.74 -27.71
CA LYS A 249 6.87 5.56 -29.07
C LYS A 249 8.16 6.35 -29.29
N ARG A 250 8.27 7.59 -28.79
CA ARG A 250 9.50 8.40 -28.89
C ARG A 250 10.66 7.78 -28.10
N LYS A 251 10.38 7.21 -26.92
CA LYS A 251 11.38 6.53 -26.08
C LYS A 251 11.84 5.21 -26.70
N GLU A 252 10.94 4.48 -27.36
CA GLU A 252 11.24 3.25 -28.09
C GLU A 252 12.12 3.50 -29.32
N ILE A 253 11.79 4.52 -30.13
CA ILE A 253 12.60 4.91 -31.31
C ILE A 253 14.03 5.35 -30.90
N ARG A 254 14.17 6.01 -29.74
CA ARG A 254 15.48 6.38 -29.19
C ARG A 254 16.32 5.20 -28.71
N LYS A 255 15.71 4.03 -28.49
CA LYS A 255 16.39 2.78 -28.10
C LYS A 255 16.71 1.88 -29.31
N GLY A 256 16.77 2.45 -30.52
CA GLY A 256 17.13 1.71 -31.74
C GLY A 256 18.53 1.07 -31.69
N PRO A 257 18.85 0.14 -32.63
CA PRO A 257 20.01 -0.72 -32.54
C PRO A 257 21.32 0.06 -32.43
N ARG A 258 22.06 -0.16 -31.33
CA ARG A 258 23.43 0.36 -31.17
C ARG A 258 24.35 -0.43 -32.09
N ILE A 259 24.62 0.10 -33.29
CA ILE A 259 25.74 -0.35 -34.12
C ILE A 259 27.03 0.06 -33.39
N SER A 260 27.64 -0.87 -32.64
CA SER A 260 29.03 -0.73 -32.24
C SER A 260 29.87 -0.91 -33.50
N ARG A 261 30.36 0.20 -34.06
CA ARG A 261 31.23 0.19 -35.24
C ARG A 261 32.54 -0.49 -34.85
N SER A 262 32.74 -1.75 -35.25
CA SER A 262 34.04 -2.41 -35.20
C SER A 262 34.97 -1.69 -36.17
N ARG A 263 36.05 -1.11 -35.62
CA ARG A 263 37.10 -0.42 -36.37
C ARG A 263 37.92 -1.48 -37.11
N THR A 264 37.74 -1.56 -38.43
CA THR A 264 38.67 -2.29 -39.30
C THR A 264 39.93 -1.45 -39.41
N GLU A 265 41.04 -1.97 -38.87
CA GLU A 265 42.37 -1.41 -39.05
C GLU A 265 42.89 -1.72 -40.46
N LEU A 266 43.45 -0.71 -41.10
CA LEU A 266 44.37 -0.78 -42.25
C LEU A 266 45.47 0.25 -42.01
#